data_AF-A0A956KWL0-F1
#
_entry.id   AF-A0A956KWL0-F1
#
_cell.length_a   1.000
_cell.length_b   1.000
_cell.length_c   1.000
_cell.angle_alpha   90.00
_cell.angle_beta   90.00
_cell.angle_gamma   90.00
#
_symmetry.space_group_name_H-M   'P 1'
#
loop_
_entity.id
_entity.type
_entity.pdbx_description
1 polymer ?
#
loop_
_entity_poly.entity_id
_entity_poly.type
_entity_poly.pdbx_seq_one_letter_code
_entity_poly.pdbx_strand_id
1 'polypeptide(L)'
;MPWPRVVAPDWVRYRPIAHRGLHDAERPENSLAAFEAAAQAGHPIELDVHRSADGEVVVFHDETLQRMTGHPGAVAQTPLATLTGLRLGDSDERIPSLHQVLERVAGRVPVLVELKPPERAGPLEQAVCDVLARWPGDYAVQSFDPYSMIWMRRHAPHLPRGMLSGDFHDEDLPLHQRLALRNLALAPWVRPAFVGYELWSLPY
;
A
#
# COMPACT_ATOMS: atom_id res chain seq x y z
N MET A 1 -27.08 -4.34 -13.40
CA MET A 1 -26.37 -3.19 -14.02
C MET A 1 -24.91 -3.59 -14.20
N PRO A 2 -24.28 -3.44 -15.39
CA PRO A 2 -22.86 -3.73 -15.53
C PRO A 2 -22.06 -2.73 -14.69
N TRP A 3 -21.11 -3.23 -13.91
CA TRP A 3 -20.20 -2.39 -13.11
C TRP A 3 -19.42 -1.44 -14.03
N PRO A 4 -19.31 -0.13 -13.70
CA PRO A 4 -18.51 0.80 -14.49
C PRO A 4 -17.07 0.32 -14.56
N ARG A 5 -16.48 0.38 -15.76
CA ARG A 5 -15.07 0.04 -15.96
C ARG A 5 -14.22 1.16 -15.38
N VAL A 6 -13.51 0.89 -14.30
CA VAL A 6 -12.53 1.84 -13.77
C VAL A 6 -11.28 1.78 -14.66
N VAL A 7 -10.91 2.92 -15.23
CA VAL A 7 -9.71 3.09 -16.04
C VAL A 7 -8.59 3.52 -15.11
N ALA A 8 -7.37 3.02 -15.35
CA ALA A 8 -6.23 3.49 -14.55
C ALA A 8 -5.98 4.98 -14.84
N PRO A 9 -5.79 5.80 -13.79
CA PRO A 9 -5.42 7.20 -13.95
C PRO A 9 -4.11 7.34 -14.74
N ASP A 10 -3.98 8.45 -15.48
CA ASP A 10 -2.78 8.73 -16.27
C ASP A 10 -1.52 8.80 -15.40
N TRP A 11 -1.64 9.28 -14.16
CA TRP A 11 -0.51 9.35 -13.22
C TRP A 11 0.00 7.97 -12.81
N VAL A 12 -0.83 6.91 -12.84
CA VAL A 12 -0.39 5.54 -12.59
C VAL A 12 0.37 4.99 -13.80
N ARG A 13 -0.01 5.39 -15.02
CA ARG A 13 0.51 4.81 -16.27
C ARG A 13 1.77 5.51 -16.79
N TYR A 14 1.86 6.82 -16.59
CA TYR A 14 2.79 7.66 -17.35
C TYR A 14 3.71 8.52 -16.48
N ARG A 15 3.63 8.42 -15.16
CA ARG A 15 4.47 9.20 -14.24
C ARG A 15 5.27 8.25 -13.33
N PRO A 16 6.56 8.53 -13.07
CA PRO A 16 7.30 7.83 -12.04
C PRO A 16 6.64 8.05 -10.68
N ILE A 17 6.36 6.95 -9.97
CA ILE A 17 5.78 6.95 -8.63
C ILE A 17 6.91 6.72 -7.62
N ALA A 18 6.99 7.55 -6.59
CA ALA A 18 7.97 7.41 -5.51
C ALA A 18 7.56 6.25 -4.59
N HIS A 19 8.13 5.07 -4.85
CA HIS A 19 7.91 3.84 -4.08
C HIS A 19 8.33 4.04 -2.63
N ARG A 20 7.38 3.93 -1.70
CA ARG A 20 7.55 4.24 -0.27
C ARG A 20 8.05 5.66 0.02
N GLY A 21 7.73 6.60 -0.87
CA GLY A 21 8.21 7.98 -0.84
C GLY A 21 9.60 8.19 -1.47
N LEU A 22 10.07 9.44 -1.51
CA LEU A 22 11.46 9.73 -1.93
C LEU A 22 12.40 9.51 -0.74
N HIS A 23 12.71 8.24 -0.49
CA HIS A 23 13.49 7.80 0.65
C HIS A 23 14.98 7.61 0.30
N ASP A 24 15.82 7.75 1.32
CA ASP A 24 17.27 7.54 1.26
C ASP A 24 17.81 7.15 2.66
N ALA A 25 19.12 7.30 2.87
CA ALA A 25 19.74 6.97 4.15
C ALA A 25 19.29 7.89 5.32
N GLU A 26 18.85 9.11 5.04
CA GLU A 26 18.43 10.09 6.05
C GLU A 26 16.90 10.13 6.22
N ARG A 27 16.17 9.79 5.15
CA ARG A 27 14.71 9.77 5.08
C ARG A 27 14.27 8.32 4.89
N PRO A 28 13.91 7.58 5.94
CA PRO A 28 13.53 6.18 5.81
C PRO A 28 12.34 5.97 4.88
N GLU A 29 12.22 4.78 4.32
CA GLU A 29 11.02 4.36 3.58
C GLU A 29 9.76 4.52 4.45
N ASN A 30 8.63 4.85 3.81
CA ASN A 30 7.34 5.01 4.48
C ASN A 30 7.33 6.08 5.61
N SER A 31 8.24 7.06 5.58
CA SER A 31 8.30 8.15 6.56
C SER A 31 7.62 9.44 6.06
N LEU A 32 7.22 10.32 6.98
CA LEU A 32 6.64 11.62 6.61
C LEU A 32 7.65 12.49 5.85
N ALA A 33 8.94 12.40 6.17
CA ALA A 33 10.00 13.09 5.45
C ALA A 33 10.14 12.60 4.00
N ALA A 34 10.09 11.28 3.75
CA ALA A 34 10.14 10.73 2.40
C ALA A 34 8.91 11.14 1.57
N PHE A 35 7.73 11.15 2.18
CA PHE A 35 6.49 11.59 1.53
C PHE A 35 6.47 13.10 1.27
N GLU A 36 6.93 13.92 2.20
CA GLU A 36 7.07 15.36 2.01
C GLU A 36 8.02 15.67 0.85
N ALA A 37 9.16 14.99 0.78
CA ALA A 37 10.12 15.15 -0.30
C ALA A 37 9.50 14.79 -1.66
N ALA A 38 8.75 13.69 -1.75
CA ALA A 38 8.03 13.29 -2.96
C ALA A 38 7.01 14.35 -3.38
N ALA A 39 6.21 14.86 -2.43
CA ALA A 39 5.22 15.89 -2.68
C ALA A 39 5.86 17.21 -3.16
N GLN A 40 6.98 17.63 -2.56
CA GLN A 40 7.74 18.82 -2.98
C GLN A 40 8.32 18.68 -4.39
N ALA A 41 8.81 17.49 -4.73
CA ALA A 41 9.30 17.17 -6.07
C ALA A 41 8.16 16.91 -7.09
N GLY A 42 6.90 16.90 -6.64
CA GLY A 42 5.72 16.70 -7.47
C GLY A 42 5.52 15.27 -7.94
N HIS A 43 6.17 14.28 -7.32
CA HIS A 43 6.00 12.86 -7.65
C HIS A 43 4.75 12.28 -6.97
N PRO A 44 3.90 11.50 -7.67
CA PRO A 44 2.96 10.61 -7.02
C PRO A 44 3.69 9.71 -6.01
N ILE A 45 3.02 9.39 -4.91
CA ILE A 45 3.57 8.60 -3.82
C ILE A 45 2.98 7.21 -3.88
N GLU A 46 3.79 6.19 -3.65
CA GLU A 46 3.31 4.87 -3.25
C GLU A 46 3.65 4.65 -1.77
N LEU A 47 2.77 3.98 -1.05
CA LEU A 47 2.94 3.65 0.37
C LEU A 47 2.26 2.32 0.71
N ASP A 48 2.78 1.68 1.76
CA ASP A 48 2.31 0.40 2.27
C ASP A 48 1.43 0.59 3.50
N VAL A 49 0.26 -0.04 3.57
CA VAL A 49 -0.62 0.04 4.75
C VAL A 49 -0.92 -1.31 5.39
N HIS A 50 -0.89 -1.30 6.72
CA HIS A 50 -1.39 -2.35 7.59
C HIS A 50 -2.50 -1.83 8.48
N ARG A 51 -3.18 -2.76 9.17
CA ARG A 51 -4.15 -2.45 10.22
C ARG A 51 -3.52 -2.73 11.58
N SER A 52 -3.57 -1.77 12.50
CA SER A 52 -3.10 -1.93 13.88
C SER A 52 -4.06 -2.81 14.70
N ALA A 53 -3.65 -3.18 15.93
CA ALA A 53 -4.47 -4.01 16.82
C ALA A 53 -5.81 -3.36 17.21
N ASP A 54 -5.82 -2.04 17.37
CA ASP A 54 -7.00 -1.21 17.63
C ASP A 54 -7.78 -0.85 16.36
N GLY A 55 -7.29 -1.27 15.19
CA GLY A 55 -8.04 -1.24 13.94
C GLY A 55 -7.87 -0.02 13.07
N GLU A 56 -6.90 0.82 13.40
CA GLU A 56 -6.52 1.99 12.65
C GLU A 56 -5.52 1.66 11.53
N VAL A 57 -5.34 2.58 10.58
CA VAL A 57 -4.45 2.39 9.44
C VAL A 57 -3.06 2.98 9.71
N VAL A 58 -2.05 2.12 9.68
CA VAL A 58 -0.63 2.47 9.85
C VAL A 58 0.11 2.29 8.53
N VAL A 59 1.09 3.15 8.27
CA VAL A 59 1.90 3.13 7.04
C VAL A 59 3.25 2.49 7.34
N PHE A 60 3.46 1.28 6.84
CA PHE A 60 4.64 0.46 7.12
C PHE A 60 4.72 -0.71 6.14
N HIS A 61 5.91 -1.13 5.73
CA HIS A 61 6.04 -2.20 4.74
C HIS A 61 5.85 -3.60 5.35
N ASP A 62 6.66 -3.96 6.35
CA ASP A 62 6.72 -5.35 6.83
C ASP A 62 5.54 -5.70 7.74
N GLU A 63 5.24 -6.98 7.85
CA GLU A 63 4.30 -7.46 8.88
C GLU A 63 4.87 -7.35 10.31
N THR A 64 6.21 -7.33 10.44
CA THR A 64 6.93 -7.30 11.71
C THR A 64 7.77 -6.05 11.87
N LEU A 65 7.93 -5.59 13.10
CA LEU A 65 8.57 -4.31 13.41
C LEU A 65 10.10 -4.35 13.36
N GLN A 66 10.69 -5.56 13.34
CA GLN A 66 12.10 -5.78 13.66
C GLN A 66 13.07 -5.09 12.69
N ARG A 67 12.85 -5.20 11.38
CA ARG A 67 13.79 -4.69 10.37
C ARG A 67 13.96 -3.17 10.45
N MET A 68 12.84 -2.46 10.57
CA MET A 68 12.82 -1.00 10.46
C MET A 68 12.84 -0.28 11.80
N THR A 69 12.51 -0.93 12.92
CA THR A 69 12.48 -0.26 14.23
C THR A 69 13.40 -0.91 15.26
N GLY A 70 13.90 -2.12 15.00
CA GLY A 70 14.63 -2.92 15.98
C GLY A 70 13.76 -3.52 17.09
N HIS A 71 12.46 -3.20 17.13
CA HIS A 71 11.52 -3.76 18.10
C HIS A 71 10.94 -5.08 17.59
N PRO A 72 10.82 -6.11 18.46
CA PRO A 72 10.13 -7.34 18.10
C PRO A 72 8.61 -7.14 18.06
N GLY A 73 7.92 -8.01 17.32
CA GLY A 73 6.45 -8.07 17.30
C GLY A 73 5.84 -7.77 15.94
N ALA A 74 4.53 -8.05 15.83
CA ALA A 74 3.75 -7.85 14.62
C ALA A 74 2.96 -6.54 14.65
N VAL A 75 2.84 -5.90 13.49
CA VAL A 75 2.08 -4.65 13.32
C VAL A 75 0.61 -4.86 13.72
N ALA A 76 0.00 -5.94 13.23
CA ALA A 76 -1.41 -6.28 13.50
C ALA A 76 -1.73 -6.57 14.98
N GLN A 77 -0.71 -6.75 15.82
CA GLN A 77 -0.85 -7.02 17.25
C GLN A 77 -0.46 -5.83 18.13
N THR A 78 -0.11 -4.69 17.53
CA THR A 78 0.35 -3.50 18.24
C THR A 78 -0.64 -2.34 18.04
N PRO A 79 -1.06 -1.62 19.11
CA PRO A 79 -1.93 -0.44 18.97
C PRO A 79 -1.26 0.70 18.20
N LEU A 80 -2.05 1.51 17.49
CA LEU A 80 -1.52 2.61 16.66
C LEU A 80 -0.67 3.61 17.46
N ALA A 81 -1.09 3.94 18.69
CA ALA A 81 -0.35 4.86 19.55
C ALA A 81 1.07 4.36 19.87
N THR A 82 1.24 3.04 20.03
CA THR A 82 2.57 2.43 20.22
C THR A 82 3.36 2.46 18.92
N LEU A 83 2.75 2.05 17.80
CA LEU A 83 3.39 2.04 16.48
C LEU A 83 3.94 3.41 16.10
N THR A 84 3.10 4.45 16.21
CA THR A 84 3.48 5.84 15.90
C THR A 84 4.49 6.44 16.90
N GLY A 85 4.74 5.74 18.02
CA GLY A 85 5.81 6.04 18.96
C GLY A 85 7.16 5.40 18.60
N LEU A 86 7.24 4.51 17.60
CA LEU A 86 8.50 3.86 17.21
C LEU A 86 9.26 4.68 16.17
N ARG A 87 10.59 4.76 16.33
CA ARG A 87 11.49 5.39 15.35
C ARG A 87 11.74 4.45 14.16
N LEU A 88 11.96 5.04 12.99
CA LEU A 88 12.35 4.35 11.78
C LEU A 88 13.88 4.41 11.60
N GLY A 89 14.53 3.26 11.70
CA GLY A 89 15.99 3.12 11.67
C GLY A 89 16.66 4.00 12.73
N ASP A 90 17.79 4.60 12.35
CA ASP A 90 18.53 5.53 13.20
C ASP A 90 18.03 7.00 13.10
N SER A 91 16.97 7.24 12.33
CA SER A 91 16.43 8.59 12.08
C SER A 91 15.48 9.09 13.18
N ASP A 92 15.18 10.39 13.15
CA ASP A 92 14.16 11.00 14.02
C ASP A 92 12.72 10.82 13.51
N GLU A 93 12.55 10.23 12.33
CA GLU A 93 11.24 9.90 11.79
C GLU A 93 10.61 8.73 12.57
N ARG A 94 9.28 8.72 12.58
CA ARG A 94 8.47 7.70 13.25
C ARG A 94 7.54 7.04 12.25
N ILE A 95 7.06 5.84 12.58
CA ILE A 95 6.01 5.18 11.79
C ILE A 95 4.79 6.12 11.72
N PRO A 96 4.30 6.53 10.54
CA PRO A 96 3.12 7.37 10.46
C PRO A 96 1.83 6.55 10.39
N SER A 97 0.73 7.16 10.85
CA SER A 97 -0.61 6.72 10.45
C SER A 97 -0.94 7.23 9.04
N LEU A 98 -1.88 6.57 8.35
CA LEU A 98 -2.32 7.05 7.03
C LEU A 98 -2.89 8.47 7.12
N HIS A 99 -3.58 8.80 8.22
CA HIS A 99 -4.08 10.15 8.47
C HIS A 99 -2.96 11.19 8.47
N GLN A 100 -1.85 10.92 9.18
CA GLN A 100 -0.70 11.83 9.23
C GLN A 100 -0.06 12.01 7.85
N VAL A 101 0.01 10.94 7.05
CA VAL A 101 0.53 11.03 5.68
C VAL A 101 -0.36 11.90 4.81
N LEU A 102 -1.68 11.69 4.83
CA LEU A 102 -2.62 12.46 4.00
C LEU A 102 -2.67 13.94 4.41
N GLU A 103 -2.60 14.21 5.72
CA GLU A 103 -2.46 15.58 6.24
C GLU A 103 -1.17 16.24 5.76
N ARG A 104 -0.05 15.51 5.79
CA ARG A 104 1.24 16.01 5.31
C ARG A 104 1.20 16.28 3.80
N VAL A 105 0.73 15.32 3.00
CA VAL A 105 0.67 15.44 1.53
C VAL A 105 -0.31 16.52 1.11
N ALA A 106 -1.42 16.68 1.83
CA ALA A 106 -2.43 17.72 1.64
C ALA A 106 -2.96 17.80 0.18
N GLY A 107 -3.10 16.64 -0.48
CA GLY A 107 -3.59 16.55 -1.85
C GLY A 107 -2.67 17.12 -2.94
N ARG A 108 -1.43 17.51 -2.61
CA ARG A 108 -0.46 18.08 -3.57
C ARG A 108 -0.08 17.10 -4.69
N VAL A 109 -0.07 15.80 -4.39
CA VAL A 109 0.25 14.73 -5.33
C VAL A 109 -0.68 13.54 -5.11
N PRO A 110 -0.94 12.71 -6.15
CA PRO A 110 -1.70 11.47 -6.00
C PRO A 110 -1.00 10.45 -5.11
N VAL A 111 -1.77 9.55 -4.49
CA VAL A 111 -1.26 8.49 -3.62
C VAL A 111 -1.76 7.12 -4.07
N LEU A 112 -0.83 6.19 -4.30
CA LEU A 112 -1.05 4.78 -4.55
C LEU A 112 -0.90 4.01 -3.23
N VAL A 113 -1.99 3.42 -2.75
CA VAL A 113 -2.03 2.74 -1.45
C VAL A 113 -1.95 1.23 -1.66
N GLU A 114 -0.84 0.63 -1.27
CA GLU A 114 -0.68 -0.83 -1.24
C GLU A 114 -1.27 -1.42 0.05
N LEU A 115 -2.26 -2.30 -0.09
CA LEU A 115 -2.91 -2.98 1.02
C LEU A 115 -2.16 -4.27 1.37
N LYS A 116 -1.73 -4.39 2.62
CA LYS A 116 -1.09 -5.60 3.18
C LYS A 116 -1.98 -6.24 4.26
N PRO A 117 -3.04 -6.98 3.87
CA PRO A 117 -3.90 -7.63 4.84
C PRO A 117 -3.14 -8.76 5.57
N PRO A 118 -3.19 -8.86 6.90
CA PRO A 118 -2.48 -9.92 7.63
C PRO A 118 -3.15 -11.30 7.49
N GLU A 119 -4.45 -11.34 7.18
CA GLU A 119 -5.20 -12.60 7.07
C GLU A 119 -6.28 -12.51 5.98
N ARG A 120 -7.45 -11.96 6.35
CA ARG A 120 -8.63 -11.91 5.47
C ARG A 120 -8.87 -10.50 4.95
N ALA A 121 -9.24 -10.41 3.68
CA ALA A 121 -9.76 -9.20 3.09
C ALA A 121 -11.05 -8.73 3.79
N GLY A 122 -11.12 -7.44 4.06
CA GLY A 122 -12.25 -6.69 4.58
C GLY A 122 -11.88 -5.66 5.64
N PRO A 123 -11.28 -6.05 6.78
CA PRO A 123 -11.01 -5.12 7.87
C PRO A 123 -10.03 -3.99 7.52
N LEU A 124 -8.93 -4.29 6.84
CA LEU A 124 -7.95 -3.27 6.42
C LEU A 124 -8.55 -2.36 5.35
N GLU A 125 -9.18 -2.97 4.36
CA GLU A 125 -9.80 -2.31 3.21
C GLU A 125 -10.88 -1.32 3.65
N GLN A 126 -11.73 -1.73 4.60
CA GLN A 126 -12.75 -0.86 5.17
C GLN A 126 -12.10 0.32 5.89
N ALA A 127 -11.10 0.06 6.76
CA ALA A 127 -10.41 1.13 7.48
C ALA A 127 -9.72 2.13 6.54
N VAL A 128 -9.10 1.64 5.46
CA VAL A 128 -8.51 2.50 4.41
C VAL A 128 -9.59 3.31 3.70
N CYS A 129 -10.71 2.70 3.31
CA CYS A 129 -11.83 3.44 2.71
C CYS A 129 -12.35 4.54 3.63
N ASP A 130 -12.48 4.26 4.93
CA ASP A 130 -12.98 5.20 5.93
C ASP A 130 -12.04 6.40 6.12
N VAL A 131 -10.72 6.18 6.01
CA VAL A 131 -9.72 7.25 6.01
C VAL A 131 -9.78 8.05 4.70
N LEU A 132 -9.70 7.39 3.54
CA LEU A 132 -9.66 8.06 2.23
C LEU A 132 -10.93 8.89 1.96
N ALA A 133 -12.10 8.44 2.44
CA ALA A 133 -13.36 9.17 2.27
C ALA A 133 -13.37 10.54 2.97
N ARG A 134 -12.49 10.77 3.95
CA ARG A 134 -12.41 12.03 4.71
C ARG A 134 -11.40 13.02 4.15
N TRP A 135 -10.52 12.57 3.26
CA TRP A 135 -9.40 13.36 2.76
C TRP A 135 -9.52 13.56 1.25
N PRO A 136 -9.67 14.80 0.76
CA PRO A 136 -9.69 15.05 -0.68
C PRO A 136 -8.33 14.70 -1.30
N GLY A 137 -8.34 14.03 -2.44
CA GLY A 137 -7.13 13.65 -3.15
C GLY A 137 -7.40 12.63 -4.25
N ASP A 138 -6.40 12.44 -5.11
CA ASP A 138 -6.41 11.39 -6.12
C ASP A 138 -5.76 10.13 -5.57
N TYR A 139 -6.54 9.06 -5.47
CA TYR A 139 -6.11 7.78 -4.91
C TYR A 139 -6.27 6.64 -5.91
N ALA A 140 -5.36 5.69 -5.81
CA ALA A 140 -5.54 4.34 -6.33
C ALA A 140 -5.10 3.34 -5.26
N VAL A 141 -5.63 2.12 -5.30
CA VAL A 141 -5.23 1.06 -4.38
C VAL A 141 -4.65 -0.12 -5.15
N GLN A 142 -3.78 -0.89 -4.52
CA GLN A 142 -3.22 -2.11 -5.07
C GLN A 142 -2.95 -3.14 -3.97
N SER A 143 -2.76 -4.40 -4.36
CA SER A 143 -2.32 -5.45 -3.42
C SER A 143 -1.84 -6.67 -4.19
N PHE A 144 -0.97 -7.46 -3.57
CA PHE A 144 -0.68 -8.84 -3.96
C PHE A 144 -1.82 -9.79 -3.59
N ASP A 145 -2.66 -9.45 -2.61
CA ASP A 145 -3.85 -10.22 -2.27
C ASP A 145 -5.00 -9.92 -3.26
N PRO A 146 -5.36 -10.86 -4.15
CA PRO A 146 -6.49 -10.68 -5.05
C PRO A 146 -7.82 -10.58 -4.30
N TYR A 147 -7.94 -11.13 -3.08
CA TYR A 147 -9.17 -11.05 -2.30
C TYR A 147 -9.41 -9.62 -1.78
N SER A 148 -8.37 -8.90 -1.35
CA SER A 148 -8.44 -7.46 -1.10
C SER A 148 -8.99 -6.70 -2.30
N MET A 149 -8.48 -6.98 -3.49
CA MET A 149 -8.93 -6.29 -4.70
C MET A 149 -10.36 -6.65 -5.12
N ILE A 150 -10.80 -7.90 -4.89
CA ILE A 150 -12.21 -8.31 -5.04
C ILE A 150 -13.09 -7.57 -4.03
N TRP A 151 -12.64 -7.42 -2.79
CA TRP A 151 -13.38 -6.68 -1.76
C TRP A 151 -13.52 -5.21 -2.15
N MET A 152 -12.42 -4.57 -2.57
CA MET A 152 -12.40 -3.17 -3.00
C MET A 152 -13.29 -2.94 -4.22
N ARG A 153 -13.34 -3.89 -5.16
CA ARG A 153 -14.26 -3.83 -6.29
C ARG A 153 -15.73 -3.78 -5.87
N ARG A 154 -16.10 -4.51 -4.81
CA ARG A 154 -17.49 -4.60 -4.33
C ARG A 154 -17.91 -3.38 -3.51
N HIS A 155 -17.02 -2.87 -2.66
CA HIS A 155 -17.38 -1.86 -1.64
C HIS A 155 -16.91 -0.45 -1.99
N ALA A 156 -15.80 -0.32 -2.73
CA ALA A 156 -15.27 0.97 -3.20
C ALA A 156 -15.09 0.96 -4.74
N PRO A 157 -16.15 0.69 -5.52
CA PRO A 157 -16.05 0.50 -6.97
C PRO A 157 -15.48 1.72 -7.72
N HIS A 158 -15.59 2.92 -7.13
CA HIS A 158 -15.11 4.18 -7.70
C HIS A 158 -13.58 4.36 -7.62
N LEU A 159 -12.89 3.72 -6.66
CA LEU A 159 -11.44 3.80 -6.56
C LEU A 159 -10.77 2.96 -7.67
N PRO A 160 -9.78 3.49 -8.40
CA PRO A 160 -8.89 2.68 -9.22
C PRO A 160 -8.20 1.60 -8.39
N ARG A 161 -8.14 0.39 -8.94
CA ARG A 161 -7.58 -0.80 -8.27
C ARG A 161 -6.56 -1.48 -9.18
N GLY A 162 -5.39 -1.78 -8.65
CA GLY A 162 -4.34 -2.54 -9.30
C GLY A 162 -4.20 -3.95 -8.76
N MET A 163 -3.76 -4.88 -9.58
CA MET A 163 -3.23 -6.16 -9.09
C MET A 163 -1.71 -6.12 -9.14
N LEU A 164 -1.07 -6.50 -8.04
CA LEU A 164 0.37 -6.75 -8.02
C LEU A 164 0.65 -8.22 -8.34
N SER A 165 1.77 -8.46 -8.98
CA SER A 165 2.27 -9.79 -9.30
C SER A 165 3.79 -9.76 -9.38
N GLY A 166 4.41 -10.93 -9.20
CA GLY A 166 5.85 -11.10 -9.21
C GLY A 166 6.19 -12.58 -9.28
N ASP A 167 7.43 -12.93 -8.94
CA ASP A 167 7.85 -14.34 -8.87
C ASP A 167 7.46 -15.04 -7.56
N PHE A 168 7.23 -14.27 -6.49
CA PHE A 168 6.99 -14.78 -5.14
C PHE A 168 8.06 -15.80 -4.71
N HIS A 169 9.32 -15.57 -5.09
CA HIS A 169 10.41 -16.52 -4.84
C HIS A 169 10.72 -16.67 -3.35
N ASP A 170 10.63 -15.57 -2.59
CA ASP A 170 10.93 -15.50 -1.16
C ASP A 170 9.71 -15.76 -0.26
N GLU A 171 8.53 -16.00 -0.85
CA GLU A 171 7.28 -16.26 -0.15
C GLU A 171 7.04 -17.76 0.08
N ASP A 172 6.66 -18.13 1.31
CA ASP A 172 6.32 -19.51 1.70
C ASP A 172 4.91 -19.90 1.24
N LEU A 173 4.71 -19.86 -0.09
CA LEU A 173 3.46 -20.18 -0.75
C LEU A 173 3.49 -21.55 -1.42
N PRO A 174 2.43 -22.36 -1.30
CA PRO A 174 2.27 -23.56 -2.10
C PRO A 174 2.36 -23.26 -3.61
N LEU A 175 3.00 -24.16 -4.38
CA LEU A 175 3.25 -23.97 -5.82
C LEU A 175 2.00 -23.58 -6.61
N HIS A 176 0.84 -24.16 -6.30
CA HIS A 176 -0.41 -23.85 -6.99
C HIS A 176 -0.88 -22.41 -6.73
N GLN A 177 -0.69 -21.89 -5.51
CA GLN A 177 -1.02 -20.50 -5.17
C GLN A 177 -0.04 -19.55 -5.85
N ARG A 178 1.26 -19.86 -5.79
CA ARG A 178 2.31 -19.12 -6.49
C ARG A 178 2.02 -19.00 -7.99
N LEU A 179 1.70 -20.11 -8.65
CA LEU A 179 1.34 -20.12 -10.07
C LEU A 179 0.05 -19.33 -10.34
N ALA A 180 -0.95 -19.40 -9.47
CA ALA A 180 -2.19 -18.65 -9.64
C ALA A 180 -1.97 -17.12 -9.54
N LEU A 181 -1.19 -16.68 -8.55
CA LEU A 181 -0.86 -15.26 -8.35
C LEU A 181 0.04 -14.73 -9.46
N ARG A 182 1.07 -15.50 -9.86
CA ARG A 182 1.98 -15.14 -10.96
C ARG A 182 1.25 -14.99 -12.30
N ASN A 183 0.26 -15.83 -12.56
CA ASN A 183 -0.52 -15.80 -13.80
C ASN A 183 -1.80 -14.96 -13.69
N LEU A 184 -1.95 -14.18 -12.61
CA LEU A 184 -3.11 -13.30 -12.39
C LEU A 184 -4.45 -14.03 -12.56
N ALA A 185 -4.55 -15.27 -12.08
CA ALA A 185 -5.69 -16.14 -12.34
C ALA A 185 -7.03 -15.52 -11.88
N LEU A 186 -6.99 -14.65 -10.86
CA LEU A 186 -8.16 -13.95 -10.34
C LEU A 186 -8.47 -12.60 -11.02
N ALA A 187 -7.72 -12.19 -12.04
CA ALA A 187 -7.96 -10.94 -12.78
C ALA A 187 -9.38 -10.79 -13.37
N PRO A 188 -10.07 -11.84 -13.86
CA PRO A 188 -11.47 -11.71 -14.30
C PRO A 188 -12.44 -11.30 -13.17
N TRP A 189 -12.13 -11.68 -11.93
CA TRP A 189 -12.90 -11.33 -10.73
C TRP A 189 -12.48 -9.99 -10.14
N VAL A 190 -11.19 -9.63 -10.23
CA VAL A 190 -10.71 -8.33 -9.77
C VAL A 190 -11.08 -7.20 -10.75
N ARG A 191 -11.00 -7.47 -12.07
CA ARG A 191 -11.08 -6.48 -13.16
C ARG A 191 -10.21 -5.25 -12.88
N PRO A 192 -8.88 -5.44 -12.77
CA PRO A 192 -7.99 -4.36 -12.38
C PRO A 192 -7.95 -3.26 -13.44
N ALA A 193 -7.75 -2.03 -12.98
CA ALA A 193 -7.53 -0.86 -13.81
C ALA A 193 -6.11 -0.85 -14.40
N PHE A 194 -5.14 -1.40 -13.65
CA PHE A 194 -3.73 -1.58 -14.00
C PHE A 194 -3.15 -2.83 -13.33
N VAL A 195 -2.01 -3.31 -13.82
CA VAL A 195 -1.25 -4.39 -13.21
C VAL A 195 0.15 -3.87 -12.93
N GLY A 196 0.60 -3.99 -11.68
CA GLY A 196 2.00 -3.79 -11.31
C GLY A 196 2.72 -5.13 -11.33
N TYR A 197 3.95 -5.14 -11.85
CA TYR A 197 4.77 -6.34 -11.91
C TYR A 197 6.13 -6.05 -11.30
N GLU A 198 6.57 -6.84 -10.33
CA GLU A 198 7.91 -6.73 -9.78
C GLU A 198 8.94 -7.22 -10.81
N LEU A 199 9.85 -6.34 -11.20
CA LEU A 199 10.75 -6.57 -12.34
C LEU A 199 11.99 -7.39 -12.00
N TRP A 200 12.21 -7.76 -10.73
CA TRP A 200 13.34 -8.62 -10.31
C TRP A 200 13.37 -9.97 -11.06
N SER A 201 12.21 -10.39 -11.59
CA SER A 201 11.98 -11.65 -12.29
C SER A 201 12.02 -11.55 -13.82
N LEU A 202 12.25 -10.37 -14.40
CA LEU A 202 12.41 -10.24 -15.84
C LEU A 202 13.81 -10.71 -16.24
N PRO A 203 13.94 -11.59 -17.26
CA PRO A 203 15.25 -11.87 -17.84
C PRO A 203 15.81 -10.57 -18.45
N TYR A 204 17.00 -10.18 -18.01
CA TYR A 204 17.79 -9.10 -18.60
C TYR A 204 18.31 -9.48 -19.99
#